data_AF-A0A7S1MK08-F1
#
_entry.id   AF-A0A7S1MK08-F1
#
_cell.length_a   1.000
_cell.length_b   1.000
_cell.length_c   1.000
_cell.angle_alpha   90.00
_cell.angle_beta   90.00
_cell.angle_gamma   90.00
#
_symmetry.space_group_name_H-M   'P 1'
#
loop_
_entity.id
_entity.type
_entity.pdbx_description
1 polymer ?
#
loop_
_entity_poly.entity_id
_entity_poly.type
_entity_poly.pdbx_seq_one_letter_code
_entity_poly.pdbx_strand_id
1 'polypeptide(L)'
;GIRRKPYSVVLFDEVEKAHPDVFNLLLQVLEDGHITDSKGRKVSFKNALIIMTSNVGSKVIEKGLLGGGGLGFSGMEDADDAEMSSYNRLKTMVQDELKNFFR
;
A
#
# COMPACT_ATOMS: atom_id res chain seq x y z
N GLY A 1 -15.20 14.78 -11.57
CA GLY A 1 -14.93 14.49 -10.15
C GLY A 1 -16.00 13.58 -9.60
N ILE A 2 -15.67 12.83 -8.54
CA ILE A 2 -16.50 11.80 -7.88
C ILE A 2 -17.99 12.15 -7.77
N ARG A 3 -18.32 13.42 -7.49
CA ARG A 3 -19.72 13.91 -7.38
C ARG A 3 -20.56 13.76 -8.65
N ARG A 4 -19.95 13.67 -9.83
CA ARG A 4 -20.63 13.54 -11.14
C ARG A 4 -20.48 12.14 -11.76
N LYS A 5 -19.56 11.31 -11.23
CA LYS A 5 -19.28 9.95 -11.69
C LYS A 5 -19.05 9.09 -10.45
N PRO A 6 -20.11 8.47 -9.89
CA PRO A 6 -20.03 7.73 -8.64
C PRO A 6 -19.12 6.50 -8.76
N TYR A 7 -18.99 5.93 -9.96
CA TYR A 7 -17.96 4.95 -10.30
C TYR A 7 -16.73 5.66 -10.80
N SER A 8 -15.69 5.68 -9.99
CA SER A 8 -14.44 6.35 -10.37
C SER A 8 -13.25 5.70 -9.69
N VAL A 9 -12.12 5.72 -10.38
CA VAL A 9 -10.83 5.39 -9.78
C VAL A 9 -10.21 6.68 -9.26
N VAL A 10 -9.75 6.66 -8.01
CA VAL A 10 -8.97 7.74 -7.38
C VAL A 10 -7.57 7.22 -7.16
N LEU A 11 -6.58 7.86 -7.79
CA LEU A 11 -5.17 7.55 -7.62
C LEU A 11 -4.53 8.57 -6.68
N PHE A 12 -3.94 8.10 -5.59
CA PHE A 12 -3.02 8.86 -4.76
C PHE A 12 -1.60 8.42 -5.11
N ASP A 13 -0.87 9.29 -5.77
CA ASP A 13 0.50 9.00 -6.19
C ASP A 13 1.49 9.50 -5.14
N GLU A 14 2.56 8.74 -4.89
CA GLU A 14 3.64 9.07 -3.95
C GLU A 14 3.12 9.50 -2.56
N VAL A 15 2.22 8.70 -1.98
CA VAL A 15 1.52 9.07 -0.74
C VAL A 15 2.49 9.36 0.41
N GLU A 16 3.73 8.84 0.36
CA GLU A 16 4.76 9.11 1.35
C GLU A 16 5.19 10.56 1.48
N LYS A 17 4.95 11.38 0.46
CA LYS A 17 5.28 12.82 0.47
C LYS A 17 4.12 13.68 0.97
N ALA A 18 2.94 13.09 1.17
CA ALA A 18 1.76 13.81 1.58
C ALA A 18 1.85 14.25 3.05
N HIS A 19 1.21 15.38 3.38
CA HIS A 19 1.09 15.84 4.76
C HIS A 19 0.28 14.82 5.60
N PRO A 20 0.59 14.61 6.89
CA PRO A 20 -0.14 13.68 7.77
C PRO A 20 -1.66 13.83 7.73
N ASP A 21 -2.17 15.05 7.57
CA ASP A 21 -3.61 15.32 7.49
C ASP A 21 -4.30 14.66 6.28
N VAL A 22 -3.57 14.37 5.21
CA VAL A 22 -4.10 13.64 4.06
C VAL A 22 -4.45 12.21 4.47
N PHE A 23 -3.65 11.59 5.34
CA PHE A 23 -3.94 10.25 5.86
C PHE A 23 -5.17 10.25 6.76
N ASN A 24 -5.34 11.26 7.62
CA ASN A 24 -6.54 11.36 8.47
C ASN A 24 -7.83 11.45 7.64
N LEU A 25 -7.79 12.20 6.53
CA LEU A 25 -8.91 12.28 5.59
C LEU A 25 -9.13 10.95 4.85
N LEU A 26 -8.07 10.23 4.49
CA LEU A 26 -8.15 8.91 3.87
C LEU A 26 -8.74 7.86 4.82
N LEU A 27 -8.30 7.84 6.08
CA LEU A 27 -8.82 6.97 7.12
C LEU A 27 -10.32 7.20 7.32
N GLN A 28 -10.75 8.46 7.38
CA GLN A 28 -12.17 8.81 7.43
C GLN A 28 -12.95 8.27 6.21
N VAL A 29 -12.37 8.35 5.02
CA VAL A 29 -13.00 7.82 3.80
C VAL A 29 -13.10 6.29 3.83
N LEU A 30 -12.08 5.60 4.33
CA LEU A 30 -12.07 4.14 4.45
C LEU A 30 -13.05 3.63 5.52
N GLU A 31 -13.27 4.40 6.59
CA GLU A 31 -14.16 4.05 7.70
C GLU A 31 -15.63 4.37 7.37
N ASP A 32 -15.94 5.62 7.01
CA ASP A 32 -17.32 6.06 6.78
C ASP A 32 -17.79 5.90 5.34
N GLY A 33 -16.88 5.79 4.36
CA GLY A 33 -17.22 5.81 2.94
C GLY A 33 -17.66 7.19 2.42
N HIS A 34 -17.45 8.25 3.20
CA HIS A 34 -17.77 9.63 2.83
C HIS A 34 -16.77 10.62 3.44
N ILE A 35 -16.57 11.76 2.77
CA ILE A 35 -15.82 12.90 3.31
C ILE A 35 -16.68 14.15 3.23
N THR A 36 -16.45 15.12 4.11
CA THR A 36 -17.08 16.43 4.03
C THR A 36 -16.10 17.42 3.42
N ASP A 37 -16.50 18.10 2.35
CA ASP A 37 -15.67 19.15 1.76
C ASP A 37 -15.64 20.42 2.62
N SER A 38 -14.75 21.36 2.30
CA SER A 38 -14.63 22.65 3.00
C SER A 38 -15.87 23.55 2.92
N LYS A 39 -16.85 23.19 2.09
CA LYS A 39 -18.14 23.88 1.95
C LYS A 39 -19.27 23.14 2.69
N GLY A 40 -18.93 22.15 3.52
CA GLY A 40 -19.88 21.38 4.33
C GLY A 40 -20.65 20.30 3.56
N ARG A 41 -20.26 19.99 2.32
CA ARG A 41 -20.98 19.02 1.49
C ARG A 41 -20.38 17.63 1.66
N LYS A 42 -21.24 16.64 1.95
CA LYS A 42 -20.84 15.23 1.98
C LYS A 42 -20.63 14.70 0.57
N VAL A 43 -19.52 13.98 0.37
CA VAL A 43 -19.15 13.29 -0.86
C VAL A 43 -18.96 11.82 -0.54
N SER A 44 -19.70 10.94 -1.22
CA SER A 44 -19.58 9.49 -1.03
C SER A 44 -18.48 8.89 -1.91
N PHE A 45 -17.72 7.97 -1.34
CA PHE A 45 -16.66 7.18 -1.96
C PHE A 45 -17.02 5.69 -2.02
N LYS A 46 -18.24 5.30 -1.61
CA LYS A 46 -18.68 3.88 -1.57
C LYS A 46 -18.55 3.13 -2.90
N ASN A 47 -18.57 3.85 -4.02
CA ASN A 47 -18.44 3.28 -5.36
C ASN A 47 -17.13 3.68 -6.06
N ALA A 48 -16.15 4.22 -5.30
CA ALA A 48 -14.87 4.62 -5.82
C ALA A 48 -13.79 3.57 -5.48
N LEU A 49 -12.98 3.18 -6.48
CA LEU A 49 -11.78 2.39 -6.26
C LEU A 49 -10.64 3.35 -5.90
N ILE A 50 -10.08 3.21 -4.71
CA ILE A 50 -8.92 3.99 -4.27
C ILE A 50 -7.66 3.18 -4.51
N ILE A 51 -6.73 3.74 -5.28
CA ILE A 51 -5.41 3.18 -5.54
C ILE A 51 -4.39 4.16 -4.97
N MET A 52 -3.43 3.64 -4.20
CA MET A 52 -2.32 4.44 -3.70
C MET A 52 -1.01 3.84 -4.21
N THR A 53 -0.06 4.68 -4.60
CA THR A 53 1.32 4.28 -4.88
C THR A 53 2.22 4.84 -3.79
N SER A 54 3.31 4.14 -3.52
CA SER A 54 4.37 4.66 -2.68
C SER A 54 5.72 4.17 -3.15
N ASN A 55 6.73 5.03 -3.09
CA ASN A 55 8.11 4.64 -3.37
C ASN A 55 8.84 4.05 -2.16
N VAL A 56 8.21 4.04 -0.97
CA VAL A 56 8.84 3.55 0.28
C VAL A 56 9.19 2.05 0.17
N GLY A 57 8.36 1.27 -0.51
CA GLY A 57 8.58 -0.17 -0.70
C GLY A 57 9.69 -0.54 -1.68
N SER A 58 10.09 0.35 -2.59
CA SER A 58 11.05 0.03 -3.66
C SER A 58 12.41 -0.42 -3.13
N LYS A 59 12.91 0.24 -2.06
CA LYS A 59 14.18 -0.13 -1.42
C LYS A 59 14.11 -1.46 -0.68
N VAL A 60 12.95 -1.81 -0.13
CA VAL A 60 12.74 -3.09 0.58
C VAL A 60 12.66 -4.24 -0.40
N ILE A 61 11.97 -4.03 -1.53
CA ILE A 61 11.91 -5.00 -2.64
C ILE A 61 13.31 -5.21 -3.21
N GLU A 62 14.06 -4.14 -3.47
CA GLU A 62 15.45 -4.21 -3.93
C GLU A 62 16.35 -4.96 -2.92
N LYS A 63 16.25 -4.67 -1.62
CA LYS A 63 17.00 -5.40 -0.59
C LYS A 63 16.57 -6.86 -0.44
N GLY A 64 15.30 -7.21 -0.62
CA GLY A 64 14.87 -8.60 -0.56
C GLY A 64 15.28 -9.39 -1.80
N LEU A 65 15.38 -8.74 -2.96
CA LEU A 65 15.89 -9.32 -4.21
C LEU A 65 17.43 -9.44 -4.22
N LEU A 66 18.15 -8.43 -3.70
CA LEU A 66 19.62 -8.40 -3.68
C LEU A 66 20.24 -8.99 -2.40
N GLY A 67 19.52 -8.95 -1.28
CA GLY A 67 19.94 -9.46 0.03
C GLY A 67 19.65 -10.94 0.27
N GLY A 68 19.07 -11.63 -0.72
CA GLY A 68 18.99 -13.09 -0.79
C GLY A 68 20.33 -13.77 -1.07
N GLY A 69 21.45 -13.15 -0.68
CA GLY A 69 22.82 -13.70 -0.73
C GLY A 69 23.08 -14.82 0.29
N GLY A 70 22.10 -15.70 0.48
CA GLY A 70 22.21 -16.97 1.18
C GLY A 70 21.98 -18.12 0.20
N LEU A 71 22.64 -18.08 -0.96
CA LEU A 71 22.73 -19.18 -1.93
C LEU A 71 23.61 -20.35 -1.43
N GLY A 72 23.79 -20.49 -0.12
CA GLY A 72 24.55 -21.56 0.51
C GLY A 72 24.00 -21.83 1.91
N PHE A 73 23.62 -23.08 2.16
CA PHE A 73 23.13 -23.65 3.43
C PHE A 73 21.62 -23.58 3.71
N SER A 74 20.81 -24.26 2.90
CA SER A 74 19.85 -25.26 3.40
C SER A 74 19.51 -26.20 2.27
N GLY A 75 19.64 -27.50 2.52
CA GLY A 75 19.66 -28.54 1.50
C GLY A 75 18.36 -28.66 0.72
N MET A 76 18.50 -29.06 -0.55
CA MET A 76 17.63 -29.99 -1.27
C MET A 76 16.14 -29.97 -0.85
N GLU A 77 15.43 -28.89 -1.16
CA GLU A 77 13.96 -28.83 -1.11
C GLU A 77 13.44 -28.33 -2.46
N ASP A 78 12.26 -28.81 -2.83
CA ASP A 78 11.61 -28.63 -4.12
C ASP A 78 11.51 -27.15 -4.53
N ALA A 79 11.72 -26.86 -5.82
CA ALA A 79 11.80 -25.49 -6.34
C ALA A 79 10.58 -24.62 -6.02
N ASP A 80 9.39 -25.23 -5.90
CA ASP A 80 8.14 -24.53 -5.57
C ASP A 80 8.14 -23.99 -4.13
N ASP A 81 8.74 -24.70 -3.17
CA ASP A 81 8.77 -24.29 -1.76
C ASP A 81 9.79 -23.15 -1.52
N ALA A 82 10.88 -23.15 -2.27
CA ALA A 82 11.90 -22.09 -2.21
C ALA A 82 11.37 -20.74 -2.72
N GLU A 83 10.57 -20.75 -3.80
CA GLU A 83 9.94 -19.55 -4.37
C GLU A 83 8.87 -18.98 -3.43
N MET A 84 8.01 -19.85 -2.88
CA MET A 84 6.98 -19.47 -1.91
C MET A 84 7.59 -18.85 -0.64
N SER A 85 8.68 -19.42 -0.13
CA SER A 85 9.42 -18.89 1.03
C SER A 85 10.00 -17.50 0.76
N SER A 86 10.57 -17.30 -0.42
CA SER A 86 11.15 -16.02 -0.85
C SER A 86 10.08 -14.93 -1.01
N TYR A 87 8.93 -15.26 -1.63
CA TYR A 87 7.78 -14.36 -1.74
C TYR A 87 7.23 -13.98 -0.36
N ASN A 88 7.09 -14.95 0.54
CA ASN A 88 6.60 -14.70 1.90
C ASN A 88 7.53 -13.76 2.68
N ARG A 89 8.86 -13.93 2.57
CA ARG A 89 9.83 -13.01 3.20
C ARG A 89 9.72 -11.59 2.65
N LEU A 90 9.66 -11.45 1.32
CA LEU A 90 9.45 -10.14 0.65
C LEU A 90 8.15 -9.48 1.11
N LYS A 91 7.05 -10.23 1.13
CA LYS A 91 5.74 -9.76 1.58
C LYS A 91 5.79 -9.27 3.03
N THR A 92 6.41 -10.02 3.93
CA THR A 92 6.54 -9.62 5.34
C THR A 92 7.31 -8.31 5.48
N MET A 93 8.49 -8.19 4.85
CA MET A 93 9.29 -6.97 4.92
C MET A 93 8.55 -5.75 4.37
N VAL A 94 7.85 -5.90 3.24
CA VAL A 94 7.04 -4.83 2.66
C VAL A 94 5.88 -4.45 3.58
N GLN A 95 5.19 -5.43 4.18
CA GLN A 95 4.09 -5.18 5.11
C GLN A 95 4.54 -4.44 6.38
N ASP A 96 5.71 -4.78 6.91
CA ASP A 96 6.23 -4.13 8.12
C ASP A 96 6.65 -2.69 7.86
N GLU A 97 7.26 -2.41 6.70
CA GLU A 97 7.60 -1.03 6.31
C GLU A 97 6.34 -0.18 6.11
N LEU A 98 5.31 -0.73 5.47
CA LEU A 98 4.02 -0.04 5.34
C LEU A 98 3.41 0.23 6.73
N LYS A 99 3.39 -0.75 7.63
CA LYS A 99 2.87 -0.54 8.99
C LYS A 99 3.63 0.55 9.73
N ASN A 100 4.96 0.62 9.61
CA ASN A 100 5.77 1.66 10.22
C ASN A 100 5.45 3.04 9.64
N PHE A 101 5.20 3.11 8.33
CA PHE A 101 4.84 4.34 7.65
C PHE A 101 3.44 4.86 8.05
N PHE A 102 2.49 3.96 8.33
CA PHE A 102 1.11 4.30 8.73
C PHE A 102 0.89 4.38 10.26
N ARG A 103 1.94 4.28 11.09
CA ARG A 103 1.85 4.27 12.55
C ARG A 103 1.93 5.67 13.17
#